data_AF-A0A816EGJ4-F1
#
_entry.id   AF-A0A816EGJ4-F1
#
_cell.length_a   1.000
_cell.length_b   1.000
_cell.length_c   1.000
_cell.angle_alpha   90.00
_cell.angle_beta   90.00
_cell.angle_gamma   90.00
#
_symmetry.space_group_name_H-M   'P 1'
#
loop_
_entity.id
_entity.type
_entity.pdbx_description
1 polymer ?
#
loop_
_entity_poly.entity_id
_entity_poly.type
_entity_poly.pdbx_seq_one_letter_code
_entity_poly.pdbx_strand_id
1 'polypeptide(L)' 'MNYRITQGAFRECLQHLYKNINNKDLQVNICGKPTVNTFTYTKWAINNLKKDFSGEIYMIGDNPKSDIKGANENGFIRF' A
#
# COMPACT_ATOMS: atom_id res chain seq x y z
N MET A 1 -4.22 16.18 -19.05
CA MET A 1 -4.11 15.23 -17.92
C MET A 1 -3.73 16.01 -16.67
N ASN A 2 -4.55 15.96 -15.61
CA ASN A 2 -4.18 16.52 -14.32
C ASN A 2 -3.47 15.43 -13.51
N TYR A 3 -2.15 15.56 -13.37
CA TYR A 3 -1.38 14.67 -12.50
C TYR A 3 -1.70 15.02 -11.04
N ARG A 4 -2.36 14.11 -10.32
CA ARG A 4 -2.62 14.30 -8.90
C ARG A 4 -1.36 13.97 -8.12
N ILE A 5 -0.79 14.98 -7.48
CA ILE A 5 0.28 14.82 -6.51
C ILE A 5 -0.35 14.24 -5.24
N THR A 6 0.11 13.05 -4.84
CA THR A 6 -0.39 12.35 -3.64
C THR A 6 0.72 12.20 -2.61
N GLN A 7 0.44 11.51 -1.50
CA GLN A 7 1.39 11.24 -0.42
C GLN A 7 2.75 10.71 -0.89
N GLY A 8 2.78 9.94 -1.99
CA GLY A 8 4.03 9.44 -2.57
C GLY A 8 5.00 10.57 -2.90
N ALA A 9 4.52 11.61 -3.59
CA ALA A 9 5.34 12.76 -3.94
C ALA A 9 5.77 13.58 -2.71
N PHE A 10 4.90 13.72 -1.71
CA PHE A 10 5.26 14.36 -0.44
C PHE A 10 6.42 13.63 0.26
N ARG A 11 6.37 12.29 0.30
CA ARG A 11 7.44 11.46 0.87
C ARG A 11 8.75 11.63 0.11
N GLU A 12 8.74 11.60 -1.22
CA GLU A 12 9.94 11.78 -2.05
C GLU A 12 10.60 13.15 -1.78
N CYS A 13 9.81 14.23 -1.73
CA CYS A 13 10.32 15.55 -1.38
C CYS A 13 10.96 15.59 0.02
N LEU A 14 10.31 14.99 1.01
CA LEU A 14 10.82 14.94 2.38
C LEU A 14 12.13 14.14 2.47
N GLN A 15 12.21 12.99 1.80
CA GLN A 15 13.42 12.16 1.75
C GLN A 15 14.58 12.91 1.09
N HIS A 16 14.30 13.64 0.01
CA HIS A 16 15.30 14.45 -0.68
C HIS A 16 15.85 15.57 0.22
N LEU A 17 14.97 16.33 0.87
CA LEU A 17 15.36 17.39 1.79
C LEU A 17 16.17 16.84 2.98
N TYR A 18 15.72 15.73 3.57
CA TYR A 18 16.43 15.10 4.68
C TYR A 18 17.84 14.66 4.28
N LYS A 19 17.99 14.06 3.09
CA LYS A 19 19.29 13.62 2.57
C LYS A 19 20.23 14.79 2.35
N ASN A 20 19.73 15.89 1.79
CA ASN A 20 20.54 17.09 1.54
C ASN A 20 21.04 17.73 2.85
N ILE A 21 20.21 17.73 3.91
CA ILE A 21 20.57 18.35 5.20
C ILE A 21 21.50 17.45 6.02
N ASN A 22 21.26 16.14 6.03
CA ASN A 22 21.91 15.21 6.96
C ASN A 22 22.98 14.33 6.31
N ASN A 23 23.13 14.38 4.98
CA ASN A 23 23.96 13.49 4.18
C ASN A 23 23.71 12.00 4.47
N LYS A 24 22.47 11.65 4.82
CA LYS A 24 22.01 10.30 5.16
C LYS A 24 20.59 10.08 4.62
N ASP A 25 20.28 8.84 4.25
CA ASP A 25 18.93 8.49 3.81
C ASP A 25 17.95 8.45 4.99
N LEU A 26 16.75 9.01 4.78
CA LEU A 26 15.68 8.96 5.77
C LEU A 26 15.12 7.54 5.87
N GLN A 27 15.19 6.96 7.07
CA GLN A 27 14.51 5.69 7.38
C GLN A 27 13.02 5.95 7.51
N VAL A 28 12.22 5.32 6.65
CA VAL A 28 10.76 5.47 6.63
C VAL A 28 10.08 4.13 6.75
N ASN A 29 9.10 4.06 7.66
CA ASN A 29 8.15 2.97 7.72
C ASN A 29 6.94 3.34 6.86
N ILE A 30 6.71 2.60 5.77
CA ILE A 30 5.62 2.86 4.83
C ILE A 30 4.43 1.98 5.20
N CYS A 31 3.27 2.62 5.34
CA CYS A 31 1.96 1.95 5.49
C CYS A 31 1.08 2.26 4.27
N GLY A 32 0.18 1.33 3.93
CA GLY A 32 -0.69 1.45 2.76
C GLY A 32 -0.26 0.51 1.63
N LYS A 33 -1.14 0.33 0.65
CA LYS A 33 -0.88 -0.54 -0.52
C LYS A 33 0.42 -0.12 -1.23
N PRO A 34 1.27 -1.07 -1.65
CA PRO A 34 1.07 -2.52 -1.66
C PRO A 34 1.54 -3.26 -0.39
N THR A 35 1.82 -2.58 0.72
CA THR A 35 2.48 -3.25 1.87
C THR A 35 1.63 -4.35 2.50
N VAL A 36 2.30 -5.42 2.93
CA VAL A 36 1.69 -6.61 3.55
C VAL A 36 0.79 -6.23 4.73
N ASN A 37 1.18 -5.25 5.54
CA ASN A 37 0.42 -4.82 6.72
C ASN A 37 -1.02 -4.39 6.36
N THR A 38 -1.20 -3.73 5.22
CA THR A 38 -2.54 -3.32 4.75
C THR A 38 -3.41 -4.53 4.42
N PHE A 39 -2.87 -5.56 3.78
CA PHE A 39 -3.62 -6.75 3.41
C PHE A 39 -3.85 -7.68 4.61
N THR A 40 -2.88 -7.80 5.53
CA THR A 40 -3.05 -8.49 6.81
C THR A 40 -4.18 -7.88 7.62
N TYR A 41 -4.20 -6.54 7.73
CA TYR A 41 -5.29 -5.83 8.40
C TYR A 41 -6.64 -6.10 7.70
N THR A 42 -6.66 -6.13 6.37
CA THR A 42 -7.88 -6.43 5.59
C THR A 42 -8.42 -7.83 5.89
N LYS A 43 -7.57 -8.87 5.91
CA LYS A 43 -7.97 -10.24 6.28
C LYS A 43 -8.50 -10.31 7.71
N TRP A 44 -7.81 -9.63 8.65
CA TRP A 44 -8.28 -9.52 10.03
C TRP A 44 -9.66 -8.85 10.11
N ALA A 45 -9.85 -7.72 9.42
CA ALA A 45 -11.12 -6.99 9.43
C ALA A 45 -12.27 -7.83 8.85
N ILE A 46 -12.04 -8.54 7.74
CA ILE A 46 -13.03 -9.45 7.14
C ILE A 46 -13.40 -10.56 8.11
N ASN A 47 -12.43 -11.21 8.76
CA ASN A 47 -12.68 -12.27 9.72
C ASN A 47 -13.46 -11.79 10.97
N ASN A 48 -13.29 -10.52 11.38
CA ASN A 48 -14.07 -9.95 12.48
C ASN A 48 -15.51 -9.62 12.06
N LEU A 49 -15.72 -9.20 10.82
CA LEU A 49 -17.06 -8.92 10.29
C LEU A 49 -17.84 -10.20 9.97
N LYS A 50 -17.15 -11.20 9.44
CA LYS A 50 -17.69 -12.52 9.11
C LYS A 50 -16.73 -13.57 9.62
N LYS A 51 -17.05 -14.10 10.80
CA LYS A 51 -16.29 -15.17 11.44
C LYS A 51 -16.14 -16.33 10.46
N ASP A 52 -14.91 -16.83 10.36
CA ASP A 52 -14.54 -17.98 9.51
C ASP A 52 -14.84 -17.77 8.02
N PHE A 53 -14.59 -16.56 7.49
CA PHE A 53 -14.66 -16.30 6.05
C PHE A 53 -13.66 -17.18 5.27
N SER A 54 -14.19 -18.01 4.37
CA SER A 54 -13.43 -18.92 3.51
C SER A 54 -13.54 -18.61 2.02
N GLY A 55 -14.12 -17.46 1.66
CA GLY A 55 -14.30 -17.05 0.27
C GLY A 55 -13.04 -16.46 -0.35
N GLU A 56 -13.12 -16.24 -1.66
CA GLU A 56 -12.10 -15.49 -2.39
C GLU A 56 -12.26 -13.98 -2.15
N ILE A 57 -11.14 -13.26 -2.10
CA ILE A 57 -11.14 -11.80 -1.98
C ILE A 57 -10.62 -11.20 -3.28
N TYR A 58 -11.44 -10.35 -3.89
CA TYR A 58 -11.14 -9.66 -5.14
C TYR A 58 -10.71 -8.23 -4.84
N MET A 59 -9.49 -7.88 -5.26
CA MET A 59 -8.96 -6.52 -5.20
C MET A 59 -9.29 -5.81 -6.52
N ILE A 60 -10.10 -4.75 -6.45
CA ILE A 60 -10.48 -3.92 -7.59
C ILE A 60 -9.81 -2.55 -7.42
N GLY A 61 -9.00 -2.13 -8.39
CA GLY A 61 -8.29 -0.86 -8.33
C GLY A 61 -7.67 -0.46 -9.67
N ASP A 62 -7.38 0.82 -9.82
CA ASP A 62 -6.92 1.44 -11.07
C ASP A 62 -5.40 1.58 -11.14
N ASN A 63 -4.67 1.35 -10.04
CA ASN A 63 -3.23 1.56 -9.98
C ASN A 63 -2.45 0.24 -9.93
N PRO A 64 -1.79 -0.17 -11.04
CA PRO A 64 -1.00 -1.39 -11.09
C PRO A 64 0.11 -1.49 -10.03
N LYS A 65 0.72 -0.35 -9.67
CA LYS A 65 1.86 -0.32 -8.73
C LYS A 65 1.45 -0.46 -7.27
N SER A 66 0.17 -0.26 -6.94
CA SER A 66 -0.35 -0.39 -5.57
C SER A 66 -1.37 -1.50 -5.44
N ASP A 67 -2.44 -1.48 -6.24
CA ASP A 67 -3.59 -2.36 -6.06
C ASP A 67 -3.27 -3.77 -6.56
N ILE A 68 -2.89 -3.85 -7.83
CA ILE A 68 -2.60 -5.10 -8.54
C ILE A 68 -1.36 -5.78 -7.93
N LYS A 69 -0.29 -5.01 -7.72
CA LYS A 69 0.91 -5.51 -7.04
C LYS A 69 0.60 -6.03 -5.63
N GLY A 70 -0.13 -5.25 -4.83
CA GLY A 70 -0.49 -5.65 -3.48
C GLY A 70 -1.35 -6.92 -3.45
N ALA A 71 -2.29 -7.05 -4.37
CA ALA A 71 -3.12 -8.26 -4.49
C ALA A 71 -2.27 -9.51 -4.78
N ASN A 72 -1.36 -9.42 -5.74
CA ASN A 72 -0.45 -10.51 -6.13
C ASN A 72 0.42 -11.00 -4.97
N GLU A 73 0.95 -10.07 -4.18
CA GLU A 73 1.84 -10.38 -3.08
C GLU A 73 1.11 -10.96 -1.85
N ASN A 74 -0.22 -10.83 -1.78
CA ASN A 74 -1.00 -11.15 -0.58
C ASN A 74 -2.10 -12.21 -0.77
N GLY A 75 -2.19 -12.81 -1.96
CA GLY A 75 -3.11 -13.90 -2.27
C GLY A 75 -4.55 -13.45 -2.51
N PHE A 76 -4.75 -12.25 -3.04
CA PHE A 76 -6.06 -11.74 -3.46
C PHE A 76 -6.16 -11.93 -4.99
N ILE A 77 -7.37 -12.17 -5.48
CA ILE A 77 -7.64 -12.19 -6.92
C ILE A 77 -7.70 -10.74 -7.43
N ARG A 78 -7.23 -10.48 -8.65
CA ARG A 78 -7.12 -9.14 -9.23
C ARG A 78 -7.93 -9.01 -10.52
N PHE A 79 -8.46 -7.81 -10.75
CA PHE A 79 -8.97 -7.33 -12.03
C PHE A 79 -8.19 -6.10 -12.47
#